data_AF-A0AA40DK96-F1
#
_entry.id   AF-A0AA40DK96-F1
#
_cell.length_a   1.000
_cell.length_b   1.000
_cell.length_c   1.000
_cell.angle_alpha   90.00
_cell.angle_beta   90.00
_cell.angle_gamma   90.00
#
_symmetry.space_group_name_H-M   'P 1'
#
loop_
_entity.id
_entity.type
_entity.pdbx_description
1 polymer ?
#
loop_
_entity_poly.entity_id
_entity_poly.type
_entity_poly.pdbx_seq_one_letter_code
_entity_poly.pdbx_strand_id
1 'polypeptide(L)'
;LALLSAILPLATATYFGCYTETSPKALASASTANFTTMTIELCQQFCTVDAPGAPYALWGLEYSGECYCANALTAGSFPTFETDCSAHCAGDATETCGGGNRLSLYGSGTTPPAFTPQSHPGGPVTAFSPQGCWTEGVGVRALGGAMAASDTLMTIEACASFCLNSGFLRFGTEYARECWCDNAQAASSNLTTNVPSDCSFACTGNSGEVCGAGDRLSVYLW
;
A
#
# COMPACT_ATOMS: atom_id res chain seq x y z
N LEU A 1 -32.75 -17.85 -31.58
CA LEU A 1 -32.34 -16.43 -31.45
C LEU A 1 -31.28 -16.38 -30.36
N ALA A 2 -30.01 -16.28 -30.75
CA ALA A 2 -28.92 -16.03 -29.81
C ALA A 2 -28.95 -14.54 -29.47
N LEU A 3 -29.27 -14.22 -28.22
CA LEU A 3 -29.06 -12.87 -27.69
C LEU A 3 -27.54 -12.66 -27.65
N LEU A 4 -27.00 -11.96 -28.64
CA LEU A 4 -25.74 -11.25 -28.45
C LEU A 4 -25.98 -10.25 -27.31
N SER A 5 -25.55 -10.60 -26.10
CA SER A 5 -25.30 -9.59 -25.07
C SER A 5 -24.32 -8.61 -25.68
N ALA A 6 -24.81 -7.42 -26.02
CA ALA A 6 -23.96 -6.31 -26.38
C ALA A 6 -23.04 -6.07 -25.18
N ILE A 7 -21.77 -6.43 -25.33
CA ILE A 7 -20.71 -5.92 -24.47
C ILE A 7 -20.70 -4.43 -24.79
N LEU A 8 -21.48 -3.64 -24.05
CA LEU A 8 -21.25 -2.20 -24.00
C LEU A 8 -19.77 -2.04 -23.65
N PRO A 9 -19.00 -1.21 -24.37
CA PRO A 9 -17.62 -0.98 -23.99
C PRO A 9 -17.65 -0.50 -22.54
N LEU A 10 -17.10 -1.30 -21.63
CA LEU A 10 -16.91 -0.92 -20.24
C LEU A 10 -16.24 0.46 -20.28
N ALA A 11 -16.82 1.44 -19.60
CA ALA A 11 -16.21 2.74 -19.45
C ALA A 11 -14.74 2.54 -19.04
N THR A 12 -13.80 3.28 -19.64
CA THR A 12 -12.38 3.08 -19.41
C THR A 12 -12.09 3.16 -17.92
N ALA A 13 -11.71 2.04 -17.32
CA ALA A 13 -11.26 1.96 -15.94
C ALA A 13 -10.03 2.83 -15.76
N THR A 14 -10.02 3.69 -14.74
CA THR A 14 -8.79 4.34 -14.30
C THR A 14 -8.23 3.55 -13.14
N TYR A 15 -6.96 3.14 -13.25
CA TYR A 15 -6.20 2.62 -12.12
C TYR A 15 -5.75 3.77 -11.23
N PHE A 16 -6.10 3.72 -9.94
CA PHE A 16 -5.73 4.76 -8.97
C PHE A 16 -4.52 4.38 -8.12
N GLY A 17 -4.05 3.14 -8.20
CA GLY A 17 -2.86 2.65 -7.49
C GLY A 17 -3.17 1.53 -6.50
N CYS A 18 -2.14 1.15 -5.75
CA CYS A 18 -2.26 0.21 -4.64
C CYS A 18 -2.71 0.91 -3.34
N TYR A 19 -3.69 0.33 -2.64
CA TYR A 19 -4.26 0.88 -1.41
C TYR A 19 -4.20 -0.13 -0.27
N THR A 20 -4.10 0.40 0.96
CA THR A 20 -4.18 -0.41 2.17
C THR A 20 -5.60 -0.92 2.40
N GLU A 21 -5.72 -2.19 2.83
CA GLU A 21 -6.97 -2.70 3.39
C GLU A 21 -7.16 -2.29 4.85
N THR A 22 -8.41 -2.25 5.29
CA THR A 22 -8.81 -1.82 6.63
C THR A 22 -9.86 -2.74 7.25
N SER A 23 -10.19 -2.51 8.52
CA SER A 23 -11.35 -3.12 9.17
C SER A 23 -12.24 -2.01 9.75
N PRO A 24 -13.44 -1.75 9.19
CA PRO A 24 -14.08 -2.41 8.03
C PRO A 24 -13.30 -2.30 6.72
N LYS A 25 -13.59 -3.16 5.73
CA LYS A 25 -12.90 -3.21 4.42
C LYS A 25 -12.82 -1.85 3.74
N ALA A 26 -11.75 -1.62 2.98
CA ALA A 26 -11.51 -0.38 2.24
C ALA A 26 -12.67 -0.03 1.29
N LEU A 27 -13.26 -1.04 0.63
CA LEU A 27 -14.49 -0.94 -0.14
C LEU A 27 -15.57 -1.86 0.47
N ALA A 28 -16.51 -1.27 1.20
CA ALA A 28 -17.39 -2.02 2.11
C ALA A 28 -18.84 -2.22 1.61
N SER A 29 -19.18 -1.93 0.35
CA SER A 29 -20.59 -1.94 -0.10
C SER A 29 -21.06 -3.28 -0.66
N ALA A 30 -20.32 -3.84 -1.62
CA ALA A 30 -20.62 -5.14 -2.22
C ALA A 30 -19.33 -5.88 -2.56
N SER A 31 -19.40 -7.21 -2.66
CA SER A 31 -18.23 -8.03 -2.97
C SER A 31 -18.59 -9.34 -3.65
N THR A 32 -17.65 -9.88 -4.41
CA THR A 32 -17.68 -11.25 -4.95
C THR A 32 -16.26 -11.81 -4.99
N ALA A 33 -16.12 -13.12 -5.16
CA ALA A 33 -14.80 -13.75 -5.30
C ALA A 33 -14.83 -14.91 -6.29
N ASN A 34 -13.77 -15.01 -7.09
CA ASN A 34 -13.51 -16.12 -7.99
C ASN A 34 -12.00 -16.33 -8.19
N PHE A 35 -11.43 -17.28 -7.45
CA PHE A 35 -10.00 -17.61 -7.52
C PHE A 35 -9.60 -18.46 -8.74
N THR A 36 -10.43 -18.52 -9.77
CA THR A 36 -10.13 -19.24 -11.02
C THR A 36 -10.20 -18.35 -12.23
N THR A 37 -11.12 -17.39 -12.26
CA THR A 37 -11.38 -16.59 -13.46
C THR A 37 -11.42 -15.10 -13.21
N MET A 38 -11.13 -14.58 -12.01
CA MET A 38 -11.17 -13.13 -11.76
C MET A 38 -10.24 -12.35 -12.69
N THR A 39 -10.75 -11.28 -13.28
CA THR A 39 -10.00 -10.26 -14.04
C THR A 39 -10.46 -8.88 -13.60
N ILE A 40 -9.74 -7.83 -14.01
CA ILE A 40 -10.12 -6.43 -13.76
C ILE A 40 -11.50 -6.15 -14.37
N GLU A 41 -11.78 -6.62 -15.58
CA GLU A 41 -13.06 -6.41 -16.28
C GLU A 41 -14.21 -7.10 -15.57
N LEU A 42 -13.99 -8.32 -15.05
CA LEU A 42 -15.04 -9.03 -14.32
C LEU A 42 -15.39 -8.32 -13.02
N CYS A 43 -14.40 -7.79 -12.31
CA CYS A 43 -14.66 -7.01 -11.10
C CYS A 43 -15.38 -5.69 -11.44
N GLN A 44 -14.92 -4.99 -12.48
CA GLN A 44 -15.59 -3.78 -12.95
C GLN A 44 -17.04 -4.06 -13.35
N GLN A 45 -17.30 -5.11 -14.12
CA GLN A 45 -18.64 -5.50 -14.55
C GLN A 45 -19.53 -5.79 -13.34
N PHE A 46 -19.02 -6.56 -12.37
CA PHE A 46 -19.75 -6.83 -11.13
C PHE A 46 -20.10 -5.53 -10.41
N CYS A 47 -19.14 -4.65 -10.15
CA CYS A 47 -19.37 -3.42 -9.39
C CYS A 47 -20.21 -2.37 -10.12
N THR A 48 -20.20 -2.35 -11.45
CA THR A 48 -20.93 -1.35 -12.24
C THR A 48 -22.30 -1.83 -12.70
N VAL A 49 -22.55 -3.15 -12.73
CA VAL A 49 -23.77 -3.73 -13.29
C VAL A 49 -24.43 -4.77 -12.38
N ASP A 50 -23.69 -5.78 -11.94
CA ASP A 50 -24.32 -7.01 -11.38
C ASP A 50 -24.54 -6.96 -9.86
N ALA A 51 -23.75 -6.15 -9.13
CA ALA A 51 -23.80 -6.06 -7.69
C ALA A 51 -25.11 -5.39 -7.20
N PRO A 52 -25.71 -5.86 -6.09
CA PRO A 52 -26.80 -5.14 -5.44
C PRO A 52 -26.35 -3.73 -5.06
N GLY A 53 -27.07 -2.70 -5.49
CA GLY A 53 -26.70 -1.30 -5.24
C GLY A 53 -25.76 -0.68 -6.28
N ALA A 54 -25.43 -1.40 -7.36
CA ALA A 54 -24.78 -0.84 -8.53
C ALA A 54 -25.60 0.31 -9.18
N PRO A 55 -24.95 1.26 -9.87
CA PRO A 55 -23.51 1.32 -10.14
C PRO A 55 -22.68 1.87 -8.97
N TYR A 56 -21.55 1.23 -8.70
CA TYR A 56 -20.51 1.75 -7.80
C TYR A 56 -19.45 2.54 -8.56
N ALA A 57 -18.94 3.61 -7.95
CA ALA A 57 -17.89 4.45 -8.54
C ALA A 57 -16.49 3.83 -8.44
N LEU A 58 -16.26 2.97 -7.45
CA LEU A 58 -14.98 2.33 -7.16
C LEU A 58 -15.13 0.81 -7.13
N TRP A 59 -14.10 0.15 -7.63
CA TRP A 59 -13.90 -1.29 -7.46
C TRP A 59 -12.43 -1.57 -7.16
N GLY A 60 -12.19 -2.62 -6.40
CA GLY A 60 -10.86 -2.99 -5.98
C GLY A 60 -10.69 -4.48 -5.95
N LEU A 61 -9.50 -4.92 -6.37
CA LEU A 61 -9.14 -6.33 -6.43
C LEU A 61 -8.12 -6.66 -5.35
N GLU A 62 -8.33 -7.77 -4.65
CA GLU A 62 -7.47 -8.26 -3.56
C GLU A 62 -7.16 -9.75 -3.78
N TYR A 63 -5.97 -10.18 -3.37
CA TYR A 63 -5.57 -11.58 -3.26
C TYR A 63 -5.91 -12.44 -4.51
N SER A 64 -5.64 -11.91 -5.70
CA SER A 64 -5.82 -12.57 -7.02
C SER A 64 -7.26 -12.86 -7.45
N GLY A 65 -8.22 -13.00 -6.53
CA GLY A 65 -9.54 -13.51 -6.83
C GLY A 65 -10.69 -12.75 -6.19
N GLU A 66 -10.43 -11.78 -5.33
CA GLU A 66 -11.46 -11.05 -4.60
C GLU A 66 -11.76 -9.72 -5.30
N CYS A 67 -13.04 -9.33 -5.28
CA CYS A 67 -13.52 -8.08 -5.86
C CYS A 67 -14.44 -7.38 -4.87
N TYR A 68 -14.18 -6.10 -4.63
CA TYR A 68 -14.92 -5.26 -3.69
C TYR A 68 -15.38 -3.97 -4.37
N CYS A 69 -16.54 -3.47 -3.97
CA CYS A 69 -17.19 -2.30 -4.56
C CYS A 69 -17.57 -1.29 -3.47
N ALA A 70 -17.44 0.00 -3.77
CA ALA A 70 -18.03 1.08 -2.98
C ALA A 70 -18.11 2.39 -3.78
N ASN A 71 -18.71 3.42 -3.18
CA ASN A 71 -18.70 4.79 -3.74
C ASN A 71 -17.66 5.71 -3.09
N ALA A 72 -17.01 5.26 -2.02
CA ALA A 72 -15.95 5.96 -1.32
C ALA A 72 -15.08 4.95 -0.57
N LEU A 73 -13.84 5.35 -0.26
CA LEU A 73 -12.97 4.58 0.63
C LEU A 73 -13.46 4.67 2.07
N THR A 74 -13.37 3.57 2.80
CA THR A 74 -13.48 3.56 4.26
C THR A 74 -12.31 4.36 4.86
N ALA A 75 -12.59 5.10 5.95
CA ALA A 75 -11.58 5.87 6.65
C ALA A 75 -10.41 4.97 7.11
N GLY A 76 -9.19 5.41 6.83
CA GLY A 76 -7.95 4.67 7.14
C GLY A 76 -7.37 3.88 5.96
N SER A 77 -8.10 3.72 4.84
CA SER A 77 -7.50 3.23 3.60
C SER A 77 -6.81 4.38 2.87
N PHE A 78 -5.57 4.18 2.43
CA PHE A 78 -4.74 5.19 1.78
C PHE A 78 -3.77 4.54 0.77
N PRO A 79 -3.18 5.31 -0.16
CA PRO A 79 -2.22 4.78 -1.12
C PRO A 79 -0.98 4.17 -0.45
N THR A 80 -0.56 3.00 -0.91
CA THR A 80 0.71 2.35 -0.54
C THR A 80 1.54 2.10 -1.80
N PHE A 81 2.70 1.46 -1.64
CA PHE A 81 3.59 1.15 -2.76
C PHE A 81 2.98 0.10 -3.70
N GLU A 82 3.17 0.29 -5.01
CA GLU A 82 2.64 -0.59 -6.06
C GLU A 82 3.04 -2.07 -5.90
N THR A 83 4.25 -2.29 -5.40
CA THR A 83 4.83 -3.61 -5.11
C THR A 83 4.10 -4.37 -4.00
N ASP A 84 3.32 -3.69 -3.16
CA ASP A 84 2.44 -4.36 -2.19
C ASP A 84 1.23 -5.01 -2.90
N CYS A 85 0.88 -4.53 -4.09
CA CYS A 85 -0.15 -5.09 -4.94
C CYS A 85 0.48 -5.92 -6.07
N SER A 86 1.28 -6.94 -5.76
CA SER A 86 1.98 -7.74 -6.78
C SER A 86 1.26 -9.03 -7.19
N ALA A 87 0.06 -9.30 -6.67
CA ALA A 87 -0.66 -10.53 -6.97
C ALA A 87 -1.31 -10.45 -8.35
N HIS A 88 -1.04 -11.45 -9.17
CA HIS A 88 -1.67 -11.56 -10.49
C HIS A 88 -3.14 -11.97 -10.39
N CYS A 89 -3.96 -11.54 -11.34
CA CYS A 89 -5.36 -11.97 -11.41
C CYS A 89 -5.46 -13.47 -11.70
N ALA A 90 -6.43 -14.13 -11.07
CA ALA A 90 -6.61 -15.57 -11.22
C ALA A 90 -7.01 -15.98 -12.65
N GLY A 91 -7.76 -15.12 -13.35
CA GLY A 91 -8.20 -15.32 -14.73
C GLY A 91 -7.26 -14.77 -15.79
N ASP A 92 -6.35 -13.85 -15.44
CA ASP A 92 -5.37 -13.28 -16.35
C ASP A 92 -4.07 -12.92 -15.61
N ALA A 93 -2.99 -13.67 -15.87
CA ALA A 93 -1.71 -13.45 -15.19
C ALA A 93 -0.97 -12.18 -15.65
N THR A 94 -1.46 -11.49 -16.68
CA THR A 94 -0.90 -10.21 -17.15
C THR A 94 -1.47 -9.01 -16.40
N GLU A 95 -2.51 -9.22 -15.60
CA GLU A 95 -3.18 -8.21 -14.81
C GLU A 95 -2.78 -8.28 -13.33
N THR A 96 -2.92 -7.14 -12.64
CA THR A 96 -2.64 -7.00 -11.21
C THR A 96 -3.94 -6.91 -10.40
N CYS A 97 -4.11 -7.85 -9.48
CA CYS A 97 -5.29 -8.05 -8.63
C CYS A 97 -4.94 -7.95 -7.13
N GLY A 98 -4.27 -6.87 -6.75
CA GLY A 98 -3.98 -6.55 -5.35
C GLY A 98 -2.85 -7.40 -4.76
N GLY A 99 -2.97 -7.71 -3.49
CA GLY A 99 -2.03 -8.51 -2.69
C GLY A 99 -2.70 -8.94 -1.39
N GLY A 100 -1.96 -9.60 -0.49
CA GLY A 100 -2.52 -9.94 0.83
C GLY A 100 -2.78 -8.66 1.65
N ASN A 101 -4.05 -8.36 1.96
CA ASN A 101 -4.46 -7.10 2.60
C ASN A 101 -4.05 -5.84 1.81
N ARG A 102 -4.09 -5.93 0.47
CA ARG A 102 -3.68 -4.86 -0.45
C ARG A 102 -4.60 -4.81 -1.65
N LEU A 103 -5.16 -3.64 -1.90
CA LEU A 103 -6.23 -3.44 -2.86
C LEU A 103 -5.68 -2.71 -4.10
N SER A 104 -5.72 -3.35 -5.26
CA SER A 104 -5.55 -2.63 -6.54
C SER A 104 -6.84 -1.88 -6.86
N LEU A 105 -6.81 -0.55 -6.71
CA LEU A 105 -8.00 0.29 -6.75
C LEU A 105 -8.23 0.88 -8.14
N TYR A 106 -9.47 0.80 -8.60
CA TYR A 106 -9.93 1.32 -9.88
C TYR A 106 -11.23 2.11 -9.71
N GLY A 107 -11.55 2.95 -10.69
CA GLY A 107 -12.85 3.62 -10.74
C GLY A 107 -13.15 4.28 -12.08
N SER A 108 -14.34 4.88 -12.16
CA SER A 108 -14.88 5.50 -13.38
C SER A 108 -14.47 6.97 -13.58
N GLY A 109 -13.75 7.57 -12.63
CA GLY A 109 -13.24 8.95 -12.69
C GLY A 109 -11.77 9.04 -13.13
N THR A 110 -11.25 10.26 -13.28
CA THR A 110 -9.82 10.50 -13.60
C THR A 110 -9.00 10.93 -12.38
N THR A 111 -9.66 11.12 -11.24
CA THR A 111 -9.03 11.55 -10.00
C THR A 111 -9.10 10.44 -8.95
N PRO A 112 -8.01 10.14 -8.25
CA PRO A 112 -8.05 9.21 -7.12
C PRO A 112 -9.11 9.62 -6.09
N PRO A 113 -9.76 8.65 -5.43
CA PRO A 113 -10.69 8.97 -4.36
C PRO A 113 -9.96 9.66 -3.20
N ALA A 114 -10.64 10.59 -2.55
CA ALA A 114 -10.14 11.19 -1.33
C ALA A 114 -9.97 10.10 -0.26
N PHE A 115 -8.85 10.15 0.46
CA PHE A 115 -8.62 9.36 1.65
C PHE A 115 -8.45 10.28 2.86
N THR A 116 -8.77 9.76 4.04
CA THR A 116 -8.52 10.44 5.31
C THR A 116 -7.26 9.87 5.95
N PRO A 117 -6.17 10.66 6.09
CA PRO A 117 -4.98 10.25 6.83
C PRO A 117 -5.32 9.83 8.27
N GLN A 118 -4.53 8.94 8.87
CA GLN A 118 -4.67 8.65 10.30
C GLN A 118 -4.38 9.90 11.15
N SER A 119 -5.21 10.10 12.19
CA SER A 119 -4.99 11.13 13.20
C SER A 119 -3.84 10.73 14.14
N HIS A 120 -2.95 11.67 14.44
CA HIS A 120 -1.84 11.45 15.38
C HIS A 120 -2.06 12.17 16.71
N PRO A 121 -1.72 11.54 17.84
CA PRO A 121 -1.61 12.24 19.12
C PRO A 121 -0.54 13.34 19.01
N GLY A 122 -0.95 14.61 19.12
CA GLY A 122 -0.03 15.76 19.00
C GLY A 122 -0.38 16.75 17.89
N GLY A 123 -1.34 16.41 17.02
CA GLY A 123 -1.79 17.30 15.95
C GLY A 123 -1.02 17.11 14.64
N PRO A 124 -1.10 18.08 13.71
CA PRO A 124 -0.42 18.01 12.41
C PRO A 124 1.10 18.00 12.58
N VAL A 125 1.77 16.91 12.19
CA VAL A 125 3.23 16.85 12.03
C VAL A 125 3.60 17.23 10.60
N THR A 126 4.65 18.03 10.42
CA THR A 126 5.00 18.61 9.10
C THR A 126 6.45 18.40 8.69
N ALA A 127 7.29 17.90 9.60
CA ALA A 127 8.69 17.62 9.34
C ALA A 127 9.14 16.44 10.20
N PHE A 128 10.10 15.67 9.72
CA PHE A 128 10.74 14.61 10.47
C PHE A 128 12.24 14.90 10.61
N SER A 129 12.89 14.22 11.55
CA SER A 129 14.32 14.36 11.84
C SER A 129 15.03 13.01 11.87
N PRO A 130 16.28 12.92 11.36
CA PRO A 130 17.06 11.69 11.41
C PRO A 130 17.42 11.34 12.85
N GLN A 131 17.19 10.08 13.22
CA GLN A 131 17.56 9.49 14.52
C GLN A 131 18.85 8.67 14.43
N GLY A 132 19.36 8.41 13.23
CA GLY A 132 20.63 7.71 12.98
C GLY A 132 20.46 6.34 12.33
N CYS A 133 21.56 5.59 12.26
CA CYS A 133 21.60 4.23 11.74
C CYS A 133 21.48 3.25 12.91
N TRP A 134 20.51 2.34 12.86
CA TRP A 134 20.20 1.44 13.96
C TRP A 134 20.22 -0.02 13.50
N THR A 135 20.63 -0.93 14.38
CA THR A 135 20.58 -2.37 14.09
C THR A 135 19.15 -2.89 14.11
N GLU A 136 18.93 -4.03 13.48
CA GLU A 136 17.80 -4.88 13.85
C GLU A 136 17.85 -5.27 15.33
N GLY A 137 16.70 -5.69 15.87
CA GLY A 137 16.61 -6.23 17.22
C GLY A 137 17.10 -7.68 17.30
N VAL A 138 17.44 -8.14 18.50
CA VAL A 138 17.82 -9.55 18.70
C VAL A 138 16.58 -10.44 18.58
N GLY A 139 16.42 -11.08 17.42
CA GLY A 139 15.30 -11.98 17.11
C GLY A 139 13.97 -11.27 16.90
N VAL A 140 13.97 -9.95 16.74
CA VAL A 140 12.78 -9.12 16.55
C VAL A 140 13.09 -7.98 15.58
N ARG A 141 12.06 -7.44 14.93
CA ARG A 141 12.21 -6.21 14.14
C ARG A 141 12.53 -5.02 15.04
N ALA A 142 13.41 -4.13 14.59
CA ALA A 142 13.67 -2.84 15.24
C ALA A 142 12.42 -1.96 15.28
N LEU A 143 11.63 -1.99 14.19
CA LEU A 143 10.34 -1.34 14.02
C LEU A 143 9.35 -2.39 13.49
N GLY A 144 8.38 -2.80 14.30
CA GLY A 144 7.54 -3.98 14.02
C GLY A 144 6.06 -3.68 13.76
N GLY A 145 5.67 -2.40 13.71
CA GLY A 145 4.27 -1.97 13.61
C GLY A 145 3.66 -2.16 12.23
N ALA A 146 4.23 -1.52 11.21
CA ALA A 146 3.80 -1.67 9.82
C ALA A 146 4.99 -1.73 8.87
N MET A 147 4.77 -2.28 7.69
CA MET A 147 5.79 -2.36 6.65
C MET A 147 5.21 -2.18 5.25
N ALA A 148 6.02 -1.60 4.38
CA ALA A 148 5.84 -1.63 2.94
C ALA A 148 7.20 -1.75 2.25
N ALA A 149 7.23 -2.15 0.99
CA ALA A 149 8.48 -2.21 0.23
C ALA A 149 8.27 -1.72 -1.20
N SER A 150 9.33 -1.20 -1.83
CA SER A 150 9.35 -0.87 -3.26
C SER A 150 10.73 -0.98 -3.87
N ASP A 151 10.85 -1.80 -4.91
CA ASP A 151 12.10 -1.99 -5.65
C ASP A 151 12.45 -0.79 -6.56
N THR A 152 11.57 0.20 -6.71
CA THR A 152 11.78 1.32 -7.65
C THR A 152 11.38 2.70 -7.12
N LEU A 153 10.57 2.79 -6.07
CA LEU A 153 10.01 4.07 -5.60
C LEU A 153 10.31 4.37 -4.12
N MET A 154 11.18 3.59 -3.46
CA MET A 154 11.50 3.85 -2.07
C MET A 154 12.35 5.11 -1.94
N THR A 155 11.89 6.03 -1.10
CA THR A 155 12.58 7.27 -0.68
C THR A 155 12.31 7.47 0.81
N ILE A 156 13.07 8.34 1.46
CA ILE A 156 12.82 8.71 2.86
C ILE A 156 11.43 9.33 3.00
N GLU A 157 11.02 10.20 2.07
CA GLU A 157 9.72 10.89 2.11
C GLU A 157 8.55 9.93 1.83
N ALA A 158 8.73 8.95 0.94
CA ALA A 158 7.72 7.94 0.68
C ALA A 158 7.52 7.05 1.91
N CYS A 159 8.61 6.61 2.55
CA CYS A 159 8.52 5.85 3.79
C CYS A 159 7.90 6.66 4.93
N ALA A 160 8.31 7.91 5.08
CA ALA A 160 7.75 8.83 6.07
C ALA A 160 6.24 8.96 5.90
N SER A 161 5.79 9.20 4.66
CA SER A 161 4.38 9.38 4.32
C SER A 161 3.56 8.10 4.57
N PHE A 162 4.10 6.94 4.19
CA PHE A 162 3.47 5.66 4.48
C PHE A 162 3.28 5.46 5.99
N CYS A 163 4.36 5.57 6.78
CA CYS A 163 4.28 5.35 8.22
C CYS A 163 3.38 6.35 8.93
N LEU A 164 3.40 7.61 8.51
CA LEU A 164 2.46 8.61 9.03
C LEU A 164 1.02 8.18 8.72
N ASN A 165 0.70 7.85 7.47
CA ASN A 165 -0.67 7.42 7.14
C ASN A 165 -1.08 6.11 7.84
N SER A 166 -0.12 5.27 8.22
CA SER A 166 -0.29 4.08 9.07
C SER A 166 -0.39 4.35 10.58
N GLY A 167 -0.31 5.60 11.04
CA GLY A 167 -0.44 5.95 12.46
C GLY A 167 0.86 5.85 13.28
N PHE A 168 2.02 5.87 12.62
CA PHE A 168 3.33 5.70 13.25
C PHE A 168 4.21 6.94 13.07
N LEU A 169 4.75 7.45 14.17
CA LEU A 169 5.65 8.62 14.15
C LEU A 169 7.12 8.23 13.91
N ARG A 170 7.51 6.99 14.19
CA ARG A 170 8.86 6.49 13.91
C ARG A 170 8.82 5.64 12.66
N PHE A 171 9.77 5.91 11.78
CA PHE A 171 9.94 5.14 10.55
C PHE A 171 11.41 4.90 10.28
N GLY A 172 11.69 3.86 9.52
CA GLY A 172 13.04 3.53 9.12
C GLY A 172 13.06 2.76 7.82
N THR A 173 14.10 3.01 7.03
CA THR A 173 14.30 2.33 5.74
C THR A 173 15.41 1.29 5.84
N GLU A 174 15.20 0.12 5.25
CA GLU A 174 16.14 -1.00 5.22
C GLU A 174 16.31 -1.55 3.79
N TYR A 175 17.45 -2.18 3.49
CA TYR A 175 17.68 -2.88 2.22
C TYR A 175 17.43 -2.04 0.95
N ALA A 176 17.64 -0.72 0.99
CA ALA A 176 17.33 0.23 -0.09
C ALA A 176 15.84 0.42 -0.41
N ARG A 177 15.00 -0.56 -0.09
CA ARG A 177 13.67 -0.73 -0.66
C ARG A 177 12.56 -0.88 0.37
N GLU A 178 12.90 -1.19 1.62
CA GLU A 178 11.92 -1.52 2.65
C GLU A 178 11.67 -0.30 3.53
N CYS A 179 10.43 -0.15 3.95
CA CYS A 179 9.97 0.85 4.90
C CYS A 179 9.33 0.16 6.09
N TRP A 180 9.77 0.52 7.29
CA TRP A 180 9.36 -0.06 8.56
C TRP A 180 8.86 1.05 9.48
N CYS A 181 7.75 0.80 10.16
CA CYS A 181 7.06 1.77 10.99
C CYS A 181 6.86 1.24 12.41
N ASP A 182 6.99 2.11 13.39
CA ASP A 182 6.56 1.83 14.76
C ASP A 182 6.35 3.16 15.52
N ASN A 183 5.82 3.10 16.74
CA ASN A 183 5.88 4.22 17.68
C ASN A 183 7.01 4.03 18.71
N ALA A 184 7.49 2.79 18.89
CA ALA A 184 8.61 2.46 19.75
C ALA A 184 9.68 1.69 18.98
N GLN A 185 10.94 1.88 19.37
CA GLN A 185 12.02 1.08 18.85
C GLN A 185 12.30 -0.09 19.79
N ALA A 186 12.58 -1.27 19.23
CA ALA A 186 12.91 -2.44 20.02
C ALA A 186 14.10 -2.16 20.96
N ALA A 187 13.99 -2.53 22.24
CA ALA A 187 15.03 -2.25 23.24
C ALA A 187 16.39 -2.90 22.93
N SER A 188 16.39 -3.96 22.10
CA SER A 188 17.59 -4.66 21.65
C SER A 188 18.18 -4.11 20.34
N SER A 189 17.53 -3.10 19.73
CA SER A 189 18.06 -2.35 18.59
C SER A 189 19.02 -1.27 19.11
N ASN A 190 20.24 -1.25 18.56
CA ASN A 190 21.30 -0.37 19.04
C ASN A 190 21.70 0.64 17.95
N LEU A 191 22.02 1.87 18.37
CA LEU A 191 22.56 2.89 17.48
C LEU A 191 23.96 2.46 17.04
N THR A 192 24.21 2.49 15.73
CA THR A 192 25.53 2.24 15.18
C THR A 192 26.36 3.53 15.15
N THR A 193 27.67 3.38 15.32
CA THR A 193 28.62 4.50 15.28
C THR A 193 29.49 4.49 14.02
N ASN A 194 29.45 3.40 13.25
CA ASN A 194 30.23 3.21 12.02
C ASN A 194 29.46 3.71 10.78
N VAL A 195 28.97 4.96 10.85
CA VAL A 195 28.29 5.64 9.74
C VAL A 195 29.34 6.37 8.89
N PRO A 196 29.30 6.32 7.55
CA PRO A 196 28.21 5.82 6.71
C PRO A 196 28.24 4.32 6.39
N SER A 197 29.28 3.58 6.76
CA SER A 197 29.45 2.18 6.32
C SER A 197 28.26 1.27 6.67
N ASP A 198 27.73 1.40 7.90
CA ASP A 198 26.65 0.55 8.42
C ASP A 198 25.27 0.89 7.84
N CYS A 199 25.04 2.08 7.30
CA CYS A 199 23.85 2.43 6.54
C CYS A 199 24.30 3.15 5.28
N SER A 200 24.45 2.39 4.19
CA SER A 200 25.12 2.85 2.98
C SER A 200 24.34 2.54 1.71
N PHE A 201 23.21 1.85 1.80
CA PHE A 201 22.41 1.50 0.63
C PHE A 201 21.68 2.73 0.13
N ALA A 202 21.83 3.04 -1.15
CA ALA A 202 21.08 4.10 -1.78
C ALA A 202 19.61 3.69 -1.93
N CYS A 203 18.67 4.61 -1.70
CA CYS A 203 17.25 4.31 -1.86
C CYS A 203 16.90 3.96 -3.31
N THR A 204 15.99 2.99 -3.53
CA THR A 204 15.63 2.54 -4.88
C THR A 204 14.94 3.60 -5.73
N GLY A 205 14.23 4.53 -5.11
CA GLY A 205 13.55 5.67 -5.75
C GLY A 205 14.35 6.97 -5.75
N ASN A 206 15.43 7.07 -4.97
CA ASN A 206 16.33 8.21 -4.99
C ASN A 206 17.75 7.81 -4.56
N SER A 207 18.67 7.71 -5.52
CA SER A 207 20.05 7.32 -5.23
C SER A 207 20.86 8.36 -4.43
N GLY A 208 20.32 9.56 -4.21
CA GLY A 208 20.91 10.60 -3.36
C GLY A 208 20.61 10.44 -1.88
N GLU A 209 19.69 9.52 -1.52
CA GLU A 209 19.29 9.24 -0.14
C GLU A 209 19.82 7.89 0.34
N VAL A 210 19.94 7.73 1.67
CA VAL A 210 20.47 6.52 2.32
C VAL A 210 19.34 5.74 3.00
N CYS A 211 19.02 4.57 2.44
CA CYS A 211 17.97 3.68 2.88
C CYS A 211 18.49 2.42 3.60
N GLY A 212 19.27 2.63 4.67
CA GLY A 212 19.76 1.56 5.53
C GLY A 212 20.88 0.72 4.92
N ALA A 213 20.94 -0.55 5.33
CA ALA A 213 21.72 -1.64 4.75
C ALA A 213 21.10 -2.98 5.20
N GLY A 214 21.78 -4.10 5.02
CA GLY A 214 21.32 -5.37 5.59
C GLY A 214 21.39 -5.38 7.12
N ASP A 215 20.28 -5.67 7.79
CA ASP A 215 20.09 -5.64 9.25
C ASP A 215 20.37 -4.26 9.89
N ARG A 216 20.18 -3.19 9.10
CA ARG A 216 20.51 -1.81 9.47
C ARG A 216 19.48 -0.83 8.90
N LEU A 217 18.82 -0.09 9.78
CA LEU A 217 17.80 0.88 9.41
C LEU A 217 18.34 2.31 9.50
N SER A 218 18.13 3.11 8.47
CA SER A 218 18.17 4.58 8.61
C SER A 218 16.86 5.03 9.27
N VAL A 219 16.88 5.40 10.56
CA VAL A 219 15.67 5.70 11.36
C VAL A 219 15.44 7.20 11.46
N TYR A 220 14.17 7.59 11.43
CA TYR A 220 13.68 8.97 11.50
C TYR A 220 12.47 9.05 12.45
N LEU A 221 12.16 10.25 12.91
CA LEU A 221 11.01 10.55 13.78
C LEU A 221 10.33 11.82 13.29
N TRP A 222 9.01 11.74 13.08
CA TRP A 222 8.10 12.87 12.83
C TRP A 222 7.99 13.84 14.02
#